data_AF-A0A954TMN6-F1
#
_entry.id   AF-A0A954TMN6-F1
#
_cell.length_a   1.000
_cell.length_b   1.000
_cell.length_c   1.000
_cell.angle_alpha   90.00
_cell.angle_beta   90.00
_cell.angle_gamma   90.00
#
_symmetry.space_group_name_H-M   'P 1'
#
loop_
_entity.id
_entity.type
_entity.pdbx_description
1 polymer ?
#
loop_
_entity_poly.entity_id
_entity_poly.type
_entity_poly.pdbx_seq_one_letter_code
_entity_poly.pdbx_strand_id
1 'polypeptide(L)'
;MKTADHHDRRRMPTLATVAFFCTAATLVGLLVWTVTTRQSMANDLDRLKQELSALQTQSRQMEKSRDQSVQDQDVILRVLQLCRSADDIPEFGGTRIISNLIDRDSVLFHVPAGNHSLDVKTSWKTTETNQSGIDLKTEEGNRSTSKEPLSLDSGERSWSIPLVAEHGYRFLITSSSQKESPIGWELTSNAQEFESVSEFLPLESFRTGGSSWSSRHVVAFPNQAELRLLINPGNPRNDFKQPTPIGRWTKSGRRGGNTIQIKFELAISSDNPAVVSEDGAETLSVLQRQDRLGKYLGDGRYLLKSD
;
A
#
# COMPACT_ATOMS: atom_id res chain seq x y z
N MET A 1 93.59 -52.85 20.92
CA MET A 1 92.22 -52.72 21.46
C MET A 1 92.28 -51.86 22.71
N LYS A 2 91.97 -50.57 22.59
CA LYS A 2 91.71 -49.62 23.69
C LYS A 2 90.92 -48.47 23.09
N THR A 3 89.63 -48.45 23.40
CA THR A 3 88.67 -47.39 23.05
C THR A 3 89.01 -46.13 23.84
N ALA A 4 89.25 -45.02 23.15
CA ALA A 4 89.35 -43.71 23.79
C ALA A 4 87.95 -43.07 23.76
N ASP A 5 87.30 -43.12 24.92
CA ASP A 5 86.07 -42.36 25.21
C ASP A 5 86.40 -40.86 25.20
N HIS A 6 85.94 -40.15 24.17
CA HIS A 6 85.90 -38.70 24.19
C HIS A 6 84.69 -38.25 25.01
N HIS A 7 84.93 -37.96 26.29
CA HIS A 7 83.97 -37.25 27.14
C HIS A 7 83.78 -35.83 26.60
N ASP A 8 82.71 -35.66 25.84
CA ASP A 8 82.23 -34.38 25.34
C ASP A 8 81.65 -33.57 26.52
N ARG A 9 82.50 -32.74 27.16
CA ARG A 9 82.07 -31.82 28.23
C ARG A 9 81.22 -30.71 27.61
N ARG A 10 79.91 -30.94 27.51
CA ARG A 10 78.91 -29.90 27.27
C ARG A 10 79.02 -28.82 28.36
N ARG A 11 79.69 -27.70 28.06
CA ARG A 11 79.66 -26.50 28.89
C ARG A 11 78.22 -25.99 28.90
N MET A 12 77.53 -26.10 30.04
CA MET A 12 76.21 -25.50 30.20
C MET A 12 76.33 -23.98 30.05
N PRO A 13 75.41 -23.32 29.31
CA PRO A 13 75.42 -21.88 29.16
C PRO A 13 75.27 -21.20 30.53
N THR A 14 75.98 -20.10 30.75
CA THR A 14 75.88 -19.34 31.99
C THR A 14 74.50 -18.67 32.08
N LEU A 15 73.97 -18.50 33.30
CA LEU A 15 72.65 -17.91 33.55
C LEU A 15 72.46 -16.55 32.84
N ALA A 16 73.53 -15.75 32.75
CA ALA A 16 73.51 -14.47 32.04
C ALA A 16 73.26 -14.63 30.54
N THR A 17 73.85 -15.64 29.90
CA THR A 17 73.65 -15.92 28.47
C THR A 17 72.22 -16.39 28.21
N VAL A 18 71.68 -17.26 29.07
CA VAL A 18 70.27 -17.71 28.97
C VAL A 18 69.31 -16.54 29.17
N ALA A 19 69.55 -15.69 30.17
CA ALA A 19 68.72 -14.51 30.43
C ALA A 19 68.73 -13.52 29.26
N PHE A 20 69.89 -13.27 28.63
CA PHE A 20 70.01 -12.40 27.47
C PHE A 20 69.24 -12.94 26.25
N PHE A 21 69.33 -14.23 25.96
CA PHE A 21 68.56 -14.82 24.85
C PHE A 21 67.06 -14.84 25.14
N CYS A 22 66.65 -15.07 26.38
CA CYS A 22 65.24 -14.98 26.77
C CYS A 22 64.69 -13.55 26.62
N THR A 23 65.43 -12.52 27.06
CA THR A 23 65.00 -11.12 26.91
C THR A 23 65.01 -10.68 25.45
N ALA A 24 65.99 -11.08 24.65
CA ALA A 24 66.00 -10.83 23.22
C ALA A 24 64.81 -11.50 22.51
N ALA A 25 64.50 -12.75 22.86
CA ALA A 25 63.37 -13.48 22.28
C ALA A 25 62.02 -12.86 22.65
N THR A 26 61.83 -12.39 23.89
CA THR A 26 60.60 -11.69 24.28
C THR A 26 60.46 -10.34 23.57
N LEU A 27 61.55 -9.60 23.40
CA LEU A 27 61.55 -8.31 22.70
C LEU A 27 61.24 -8.49 21.20
N VAL A 28 61.82 -9.49 20.56
CA VAL A 28 61.49 -9.87 19.17
C VAL A 28 60.03 -10.33 19.07
N GLY A 29 59.56 -11.15 20.00
CA GLY A 29 58.16 -11.60 20.05
C GLY A 29 57.17 -10.44 20.15
N LEU A 30 57.46 -9.44 21.01
CA LEU A 30 56.65 -8.22 21.14
C LEU A 30 56.70 -7.34 19.88
N LEU A 31 57.87 -7.22 19.24
CA LEU A 31 57.99 -6.48 17.97
C LEU A 31 57.20 -7.15 16.84
N VAL A 32 57.31 -8.48 16.70
CA VAL A 32 56.52 -9.22 15.71
C VAL A 32 55.03 -9.07 16.00
N TRP A 33 54.60 -9.23 17.26
CA TRP A 33 53.21 -9.07 17.67
C TRP A 33 52.66 -7.66 17.37
N THR A 34 53.43 -6.61 17.67
CA THR A 34 53.01 -5.22 17.40
C THR A 34 52.93 -4.92 15.90
N VAL A 35 53.81 -5.50 15.08
CA VAL A 35 53.74 -5.37 13.62
C VAL A 35 52.54 -6.12 13.05
N THR A 36 52.30 -7.37 13.47
CA THR A 36 51.17 -8.17 12.98
C THR A 36 49.83 -7.58 13.39
N THR A 37 49.71 -7.10 14.63
CA THR A 37 48.49 -6.42 15.09
C THR A 37 48.24 -5.10 14.35
N ARG A 38 49.28 -4.30 14.09
CA ARG A 38 49.14 -3.08 13.26
C ARG A 38 48.69 -3.39 11.84
N GLN A 39 49.24 -4.44 11.22
CA GLN A 39 48.82 -4.88 9.89
C GLN A 39 47.37 -5.39 9.88
N SER A 40 46.98 -6.17 10.90
CA SER A 40 45.58 -6.62 11.05
C SER A 40 44.63 -5.43 11.18
N MET A 41 44.93 -4.47 12.05
CA MET A 41 44.09 -3.28 12.24
C MET A 41 44.01 -2.41 10.99
N ALA A 42 45.10 -2.28 10.22
CA ALA A 42 45.08 -1.55 8.95
C ALA A 42 44.16 -2.24 7.92
N ASN A 43 44.24 -3.57 7.80
CA ASN A 43 43.37 -4.34 6.92
C ASN A 43 41.90 -4.25 7.33
N ASP A 44 41.61 -4.33 8.63
CA ASP A 44 40.24 -4.19 9.15
C ASP A 44 39.69 -2.79 8.89
N LEU A 45 40.50 -1.75 9.05
CA LEU A 45 40.11 -0.37 8.78
C LEU A 45 39.83 -0.15 7.29
N ASP A 46 40.66 -0.70 6.41
CA ASP A 46 40.44 -0.63 4.96
C ASP A 46 39.20 -1.42 4.54
N ARG A 47 38.95 -2.58 5.14
CA ARG A 47 37.73 -3.36 4.92
C ARG A 47 36.48 -2.59 5.38
N LEU A 48 36.51 -2.00 6.58
CA LEU A 48 35.41 -1.18 7.09
C LEU A 48 35.15 0.06 6.22
N LYS A 49 36.21 0.71 5.70
CA LYS A 49 36.06 1.81 4.74
C LYS A 49 35.39 1.35 3.45
N GLN A 50 35.77 0.19 2.93
CA GLN A 50 35.15 -0.39 1.74
C GLN A 50 33.68 -0.71 1.99
N GLU A 51 33.36 -1.39 3.08
CA GLU A 51 31.98 -1.72 3.47
C GLU A 51 31.13 -0.44 3.65
N LEU A 52 31.67 0.60 4.31
CA LEU A 52 30.98 1.88 4.46
C LEU A 52 30.75 2.58 3.13
N SER A 53 31.73 2.59 2.23
CA SER A 53 31.59 3.18 0.89
C SER A 53 30.57 2.43 0.02
N ALA A 54 30.53 1.09 0.15
CA ALA A 54 29.55 0.25 -0.54
C ALA A 54 28.13 0.53 -0.04
N LEU A 55 27.94 0.59 1.28
CA LEU A 55 26.66 0.93 1.91
C LEU A 55 26.19 2.34 1.51
N GLN A 56 27.08 3.33 1.51
CA GLN A 56 26.74 4.69 1.06
C GLN A 56 26.33 4.74 -0.41
N THR A 57 27.01 3.98 -1.27
CA THR A 57 26.68 3.90 -2.70
C THR A 57 25.32 3.22 -2.89
N GLN A 58 25.07 2.13 -2.18
CA GLN A 58 23.79 1.43 -2.20
C GLN A 58 22.65 2.32 -1.70
N SER A 59 22.85 3.05 -0.60
CA SER A 59 21.87 3.99 -0.05
C SER A 59 21.51 5.08 -1.05
N ARG A 60 22.50 5.69 -1.73
CA ARG A 60 22.25 6.69 -2.79
C ARG A 60 21.50 6.11 -3.99
N GLN A 61 21.79 4.86 -4.37
CA GLN A 61 21.08 4.19 -5.45
C GLN A 61 19.61 3.92 -5.08
N MET A 62 19.35 3.48 -3.85
CA MET A 62 17.98 3.29 -3.36
C MET A 62 17.20 4.60 -3.30
N GLU A 63 17.82 5.68 -2.80
CA GLU A 63 17.21 7.01 -2.75
C GLU A 63 16.86 7.52 -4.15
N LYS A 64 17.79 7.40 -5.10
CA LYS A 64 17.52 7.77 -6.50
C LYS A 64 16.41 6.93 -7.14
N SER A 65 16.37 5.64 -6.86
CA SER A 65 15.31 4.73 -7.36
C SER A 65 13.94 5.12 -6.79
N ARG A 66 13.89 5.48 -5.51
CA ARG A 66 12.69 5.97 -4.84
C ARG A 66 12.19 7.27 -5.47
N ASP A 67 13.09 8.23 -5.68
CA ASP A 67 12.74 9.50 -6.31
C ASP A 67 12.20 9.30 -7.73
N GLN A 68 12.81 8.40 -8.51
CA GLN A 68 12.32 8.05 -9.84
C GLN A 68 10.92 7.43 -9.77
N SER A 69 10.69 6.48 -8.86
CA SER A 69 9.37 5.84 -8.68
C SER A 69 8.27 6.86 -8.34
N VAL A 70 8.58 7.84 -7.49
CA VAL A 70 7.63 8.92 -7.17
C VAL A 70 7.33 9.79 -8.39
N GLN A 71 8.36 10.15 -9.16
CA GLN A 71 8.18 10.92 -10.40
C GLN A 71 7.35 10.15 -11.44
N ASP A 72 7.60 8.84 -11.59
CA ASP A 72 6.85 7.99 -12.52
C ASP A 72 5.38 7.89 -12.12
N GLN A 73 5.10 7.75 -10.81
CA GLN A 73 3.73 7.78 -10.29
C GLN A 73 3.02 9.11 -10.60
N ASP A 74 3.71 10.24 -10.41
CA ASP A 74 3.16 11.56 -10.73
C ASP A 74 2.86 11.70 -12.22
N VAL A 75 3.73 11.19 -13.09
CA VAL A 75 3.52 11.20 -14.55
C VAL A 75 2.30 10.36 -14.92
N ILE A 76 2.21 9.14 -14.40
CA ILE A 76 1.07 8.23 -14.63
C ILE A 76 -0.25 8.87 -14.19
N LEU A 77 -0.27 9.46 -12.98
CA LEU A 77 -1.46 10.13 -12.47
C LEU A 77 -1.85 11.34 -13.32
N ARG A 78 -0.88 12.12 -13.80
CA ARG A 78 -1.14 13.23 -14.73
C ARG A 78 -1.73 12.75 -16.05
N VAL A 79 -1.24 11.63 -16.60
CA VAL A 79 -1.81 11.04 -17.82
C VAL A 79 -3.28 10.65 -17.60
N LEU A 80 -3.57 9.96 -16.49
CA LEU A 80 -4.96 9.63 -16.12
C LEU A 80 -5.83 10.87 -15.92
N GLN A 81 -5.30 11.97 -15.39
CA GLN A 81 -6.05 13.23 -15.24
C GLN A 81 -6.47 13.85 -16.58
N LEU A 82 -5.71 13.59 -17.65
CA LEU A 82 -6.02 14.10 -18.99
C LEU A 82 -7.06 13.25 -19.74
N CYS A 83 -7.25 12.00 -19.31
CA CYS A 83 -8.23 11.08 -19.87
C CYS A 83 -9.66 11.54 -19.52
N ARG A 84 -10.60 11.46 -20.48
CA ARG A 84 -12.01 11.86 -20.27
C ARG A 84 -12.95 10.66 -20.23
N SER A 85 -12.57 9.61 -20.95
CA SER A 85 -13.30 8.37 -21.12
C SER A 85 -12.40 7.17 -20.80
N ALA A 86 -12.98 5.96 -20.78
CA ALA A 86 -12.20 4.74 -20.65
C ALA A 86 -11.26 4.55 -21.86
N ASP A 87 -11.71 4.92 -23.06
CA ASP A 87 -10.95 4.78 -24.32
C ASP A 87 -9.67 5.61 -24.36
N ASP A 88 -9.62 6.71 -23.60
CA ASP A 88 -8.44 7.58 -23.52
C ASP A 88 -7.33 6.97 -22.63
N ILE A 89 -7.65 5.95 -21.82
CA ILE A 89 -6.71 5.34 -20.88
C ILE A 89 -5.69 4.52 -21.67
N PRO A 90 -4.39 4.87 -21.62
CA PRO A 90 -3.37 4.09 -22.29
C PRO A 90 -3.12 2.77 -21.55
N GLU A 91 -2.54 1.82 -22.28
CA GLU A 91 -1.92 0.65 -21.65
C GLU A 91 -0.73 1.12 -20.81
N PHE A 92 -0.87 1.06 -19.48
CA PHE A 92 0.22 1.45 -18.58
C PHE A 92 1.28 0.36 -18.44
N GLY A 93 0.93 -0.90 -18.74
CA GLY A 93 1.74 -2.06 -18.43
C GLY A 93 1.99 -2.24 -16.92
N GLY A 94 2.66 -3.33 -16.56
CA GLY A 94 3.09 -3.59 -15.18
C GLY A 94 2.04 -4.27 -14.31
N THR A 95 2.28 -4.22 -12.99
CA THR A 95 1.62 -5.11 -12.01
C THR A 95 0.75 -4.36 -10.99
N ARG A 96 0.47 -3.06 -11.22
CA ARG A 96 -0.24 -2.19 -10.28
C ARG A 96 -1.62 -1.80 -10.79
N ILE A 97 -2.56 -1.70 -9.86
CA ILE A 97 -3.80 -0.97 -10.04
C ILE A 97 -3.46 0.52 -9.98
N ILE A 98 -3.96 1.25 -10.96
CA ILE A 98 -3.78 2.69 -11.05
C ILE A 98 -5.17 3.31 -11.07
N SER A 99 -5.50 4.21 -10.14
CA SER A 99 -6.79 4.89 -10.15
C SER A 99 -6.66 6.37 -9.84
N ASN A 100 -7.46 7.16 -10.54
CA ASN A 100 -7.53 8.59 -10.36
C ASN A 100 -8.98 9.08 -10.46
N LEU A 101 -9.37 9.92 -9.51
CA LEU A 101 -10.64 10.63 -9.56
C LEU A 101 -10.53 11.78 -10.55
N ILE A 102 -11.45 11.87 -11.51
CA ILE A 102 -11.40 12.88 -12.57
C ILE A 102 -12.33 14.05 -12.30
N ASP A 103 -13.50 13.75 -11.73
CA ASP A 103 -14.45 14.76 -11.30
C ASP A 103 -15.13 14.34 -10.00
N ARG A 104 -16.18 15.06 -9.59
CA ARG A 104 -16.87 14.79 -8.33
C ARG A 104 -17.59 13.45 -8.29
N ASP A 105 -17.82 12.83 -9.45
CA ASP A 105 -18.72 11.69 -9.63
C ASP A 105 -18.11 10.53 -10.40
N SER A 106 -16.87 10.65 -10.86
CA SER A 106 -16.21 9.64 -11.67
C SER A 106 -14.78 9.34 -11.23
N VAL A 107 -14.42 8.07 -11.41
CA VAL A 107 -13.06 7.57 -11.25
C VAL A 107 -12.67 6.84 -12.52
N LEU A 108 -11.47 7.11 -13.01
CA LEU A 108 -10.80 6.28 -14.00
C LEU A 108 -9.82 5.35 -13.30
N PHE A 109 -9.75 4.12 -13.75
CA PHE A 109 -8.80 3.17 -13.22
C PHE A 109 -8.35 2.16 -14.28
N HIS A 110 -7.13 1.67 -14.13
CA HIS A 110 -6.55 0.60 -14.92
C HIS A 110 -6.27 -0.59 -14.01
N VAL A 111 -6.57 -1.79 -14.50
CA VAL A 111 -6.28 -3.06 -13.81
C VAL A 111 -5.15 -3.81 -14.52
N PRO A 112 -4.15 -4.34 -13.80
CA PRO A 112 -3.07 -5.10 -14.40
C PRO A 112 -3.53 -6.52 -14.77
N ALA A 113 -2.62 -7.33 -15.32
CA ALA A 113 -2.86 -8.76 -15.55
C ALA A 113 -3.38 -9.49 -14.28
N GLY A 114 -4.24 -10.50 -14.48
CA GLY A 114 -4.84 -11.33 -13.42
C GLY A 114 -6.37 -11.32 -13.43
N ASN A 115 -7.00 -12.07 -12.52
CA ASN A 115 -8.46 -12.06 -12.43
C ASN A 115 -8.90 -11.05 -11.37
N HIS A 116 -9.63 -10.04 -11.82
CA HIS A 116 -10.10 -8.95 -10.97
C HIS A 116 -11.61 -8.78 -11.07
N SER A 117 -12.21 -8.26 -10.01
CA SER A 117 -13.59 -7.81 -10.01
C SER A 117 -13.70 -6.44 -9.35
N LEU A 118 -14.58 -5.60 -9.89
CA LEU A 118 -15.00 -4.36 -9.24
C LEU A 118 -16.15 -4.66 -8.29
N ASP A 119 -15.92 -4.44 -7.01
CA ASP A 119 -16.96 -4.48 -6.00
C ASP A 119 -17.55 -3.08 -5.82
N VAL A 120 -18.82 -2.94 -6.19
CA VAL A 120 -19.60 -1.72 -6.02
C VAL A 120 -20.53 -1.93 -4.86
N LYS A 121 -20.33 -1.18 -3.77
CA LYS A 121 -21.20 -1.22 -2.60
C LYS A 121 -21.93 0.10 -2.47
N THR A 122 -23.26 0.05 -2.47
CA THR A 122 -24.11 1.23 -2.28
C THR A 122 -25.03 1.04 -1.10
N SER A 123 -25.11 2.04 -0.22
CA SER A 123 -26.07 2.07 0.89
C SER A 123 -26.78 3.42 0.97
N TRP A 124 -28.04 3.42 1.37
CA TRP A 124 -28.81 4.65 1.55
C TRP A 124 -29.60 4.61 2.84
N LYS A 125 -29.68 5.78 3.49
CA LYS A 125 -30.45 5.98 4.72
C LYS A 125 -31.19 7.30 4.65
N THR A 126 -32.43 7.29 5.14
CA THR A 126 -33.19 8.50 5.37
C THR A 126 -32.69 9.12 6.67
N THR A 127 -32.24 10.37 6.62
CA THR A 127 -31.88 11.14 7.79
C THR A 127 -33.10 11.98 8.16
N GLU A 128 -33.80 11.60 9.23
CA GLU A 128 -34.83 12.46 9.81
C GLU A 128 -34.18 13.76 10.21
N THR A 129 -34.65 14.86 9.62
CA THR A 129 -34.24 16.18 10.04
C THR A 129 -35.07 16.45 11.28
N ASN A 130 -34.50 16.25 12.47
CA ASN A 130 -35.14 16.66 13.72
C ASN A 130 -35.51 18.15 13.62
N GLN A 131 -36.76 18.44 13.27
CA GLN A 131 -37.39 19.72 13.55
C GLN A 131 -37.71 19.74 15.05
N SER A 132 -36.67 19.90 15.87
CA SER A 132 -36.84 20.19 17.29
C SER A 132 -36.47 21.64 17.54
N GLY A 133 -37.48 22.47 17.79
CA GLY A 133 -37.35 23.65 18.65
C GLY A 133 -37.46 25.02 17.99
N ILE A 134 -38.63 25.38 17.45
CA ILE A 134 -39.19 26.72 17.70
C ILE A 134 -40.57 26.50 18.30
N ASP A 135 -40.65 26.59 19.63
CA ASP A 135 -41.89 26.79 20.36
C ASP A 135 -42.54 28.09 19.88
N LEU A 136 -43.61 27.97 19.09
CA LEU A 136 -44.63 29.01 19.00
C LEU A 136 -45.99 28.34 19.21
N LYS A 137 -46.47 28.47 20.45
CA LYS A 137 -47.84 28.25 20.86
C LYS A 137 -48.78 29.05 19.94
N THR A 138 -49.65 28.40 19.17
CA THR A 138 -50.99 28.94 18.85
C THR A 138 -51.96 27.82 18.39
N GLU A 139 -52.94 27.58 19.25
CA GLU A 139 -54.35 27.19 19.07
C GLU A 139 -54.85 26.24 17.95
N GLU A 140 -55.59 25.23 18.44
CA GLU A 140 -56.76 24.52 17.93
C GLU A 140 -57.27 24.78 16.49
N GLY A 141 -57.47 23.67 15.75
CA GLY A 141 -58.52 23.61 14.73
C GLY A 141 -58.23 22.76 13.49
N ASN A 142 -58.93 21.62 13.41
CA ASN A 142 -59.36 20.92 12.20
C ASN A 142 -58.38 20.09 11.33
N ARG A 143 -58.71 18.77 11.31
CA ARG A 143 -58.65 17.81 10.20
C ARG A 143 -57.66 18.10 9.06
N SER A 144 -56.63 17.26 8.96
CA SER A 144 -56.26 16.61 7.70
C SER A 144 -55.28 15.46 7.96
N THR A 145 -55.70 14.27 7.52
CA THR A 145 -54.87 13.13 7.08
C THR A 145 -53.56 12.89 7.83
N SER A 146 -53.60 11.88 8.71
CA SER A 146 -52.45 11.06 9.06
C SER A 146 -51.74 10.59 7.78
N LYS A 147 -50.78 11.37 7.29
CA LYS A 147 -49.71 10.85 6.44
C LYS A 147 -48.83 10.02 7.37
N GLU A 148 -49.05 8.71 7.38
CA GLU A 148 -48.00 7.78 7.78
C GLU A 148 -46.70 8.27 7.11
N PRO A 149 -45.60 8.45 7.85
CA PRO A 149 -44.33 8.65 7.20
C PRO A 149 -44.09 7.37 6.41
N LEU A 150 -44.14 7.45 5.08
CA LEU A 150 -43.59 6.45 4.18
C LEU A 150 -42.10 6.36 4.57
N SER A 151 -41.80 5.52 5.55
CA SER A 151 -40.44 5.20 5.95
C SER A 151 -39.83 4.54 4.75
N LEU A 152 -39.06 5.33 4.00
CA LEU A 152 -38.28 4.77 2.92
C LEU A 152 -37.22 3.92 3.60
N ASP A 153 -37.42 2.59 3.51
CA ASP A 153 -36.56 1.63 4.18
C ASP A 153 -35.12 1.88 3.74
N SER A 154 -34.27 2.10 4.74
CA SER A 154 -32.83 2.15 4.54
C SER A 154 -32.41 0.87 3.83
N GLY A 155 -31.56 0.98 2.82
CA GLY A 155 -31.21 -0.16 2.00
C GLY A 155 -29.73 -0.20 1.65
N GLU A 156 -29.31 -1.38 1.19
CA GLU A 156 -27.96 -1.67 0.77
C GLU A 156 -28.03 -2.59 -0.45
N ARG A 157 -27.17 -2.34 -1.43
CA ARG A 157 -26.95 -3.20 -2.59
C ARG A 157 -25.47 -3.28 -2.88
N SER A 158 -25.03 -4.46 -3.29
CA SER A 158 -23.67 -4.69 -3.73
C SER A 158 -23.65 -5.46 -5.04
N TRP A 159 -22.72 -5.09 -5.90
CA TRP A 159 -22.44 -5.76 -7.17
C TRP A 159 -20.97 -6.15 -7.17
N SER A 160 -20.65 -7.28 -7.80
CA SER A 160 -19.29 -7.68 -8.11
C SER A 160 -19.22 -7.94 -9.60
N ILE A 161 -18.46 -7.11 -10.32
CA ILE A 161 -18.44 -7.08 -11.78
C ILE A 161 -17.07 -7.60 -12.22
N PRO A 162 -16.99 -8.72 -12.97
CA PRO A 162 -15.72 -9.21 -13.46
C PRO A 162 -15.09 -8.19 -14.41
N LEU A 163 -13.79 -7.97 -14.26
CA LEU A 163 -13.03 -7.04 -15.09
C LEU A 163 -12.13 -7.83 -16.04
N VAL A 164 -12.04 -7.36 -17.27
CA VAL A 164 -11.00 -7.76 -18.23
C VAL A 164 -9.68 -7.12 -17.79
N ALA A 165 -8.64 -7.95 -17.69
CA ALA A 165 -7.31 -7.55 -17.27
C ALA A 165 -6.63 -6.65 -18.30
N GLU A 166 -5.66 -5.83 -17.88
CA GLU A 166 -4.85 -4.96 -18.75
C GLU A 166 -5.66 -3.89 -19.51
N HIS A 167 -6.81 -3.52 -18.96
CA HIS A 167 -7.71 -2.53 -19.54
C HIS A 167 -8.05 -1.38 -18.58
N GLY A 168 -8.48 -0.28 -19.19
CA GLY A 168 -8.90 0.94 -18.53
C GLY A 168 -10.42 1.02 -18.40
N TYR A 169 -10.89 1.54 -17.27
CA TYR A 169 -12.30 1.64 -16.91
C TYR A 169 -12.65 3.04 -16.44
N ARG A 170 -13.90 3.43 -16.71
CA ARG A 170 -14.53 4.62 -16.16
C ARG A 170 -15.78 4.23 -15.38
N PHE A 171 -15.76 4.51 -14.08
CA PHE A 171 -16.96 4.46 -13.25
C PHE A 171 -17.52 5.86 -13.08
N LEU A 172 -18.82 6.05 -13.28
CA LEU A 172 -19.53 7.32 -13.15
C LEU A 172 -20.79 7.12 -12.29
N ILE A 173 -20.97 7.97 -11.28
CA ILE A 173 -22.24 8.10 -10.56
C ILE A 173 -23.18 8.98 -11.39
N THR A 174 -24.27 8.39 -11.88
CA THR A 174 -25.30 9.10 -12.64
C THR A 174 -26.29 9.73 -11.67
N SER A 175 -26.28 11.06 -11.54
CA SER A 175 -27.27 11.81 -10.75
C SER A 175 -27.41 13.24 -11.24
N SER A 176 -28.51 13.91 -10.89
CA SER A 176 -28.76 15.32 -11.23
C SER A 176 -28.89 16.19 -9.99
N SER A 177 -28.23 17.35 -10.01
CA SER A 177 -28.38 18.42 -9.00
C SER A 177 -29.47 19.42 -9.37
N GLN A 178 -29.80 19.53 -10.66
CA GLN A 178 -30.74 20.54 -11.19
C GLN A 178 -32.19 20.10 -11.05
N LYS A 179 -32.48 18.84 -11.37
CA LYS A 179 -33.80 18.21 -11.28
C LYS A 179 -33.72 16.89 -10.53
N GLU A 180 -34.86 16.44 -10.01
CA GLU A 180 -34.96 15.09 -9.47
C GLU A 180 -34.80 14.08 -10.62
N SER A 181 -33.92 13.10 -10.42
CA SER A 181 -33.70 12.00 -11.36
C SER A 181 -33.45 10.70 -10.60
N PRO A 182 -33.59 9.54 -11.25
CA PRO A 182 -32.99 8.32 -10.73
C PRO A 182 -31.50 8.55 -10.46
N ILE A 183 -31.02 7.94 -9.39
CA ILE A 183 -29.60 7.89 -9.07
C ILE A 183 -29.09 6.47 -9.31
N GLY A 184 -27.91 6.37 -9.90
CA GLY A 184 -27.32 5.11 -10.29
C GLY A 184 -25.83 5.26 -10.54
N TRP A 185 -25.28 4.26 -11.20
CA TRP A 185 -23.91 4.28 -11.67
C TRP A 185 -23.78 3.57 -13.02
N GLU A 186 -22.70 3.89 -13.71
CA GLU A 186 -22.31 3.34 -14.99
C GLU A 186 -20.83 2.97 -14.94
N LEU A 187 -20.48 1.81 -15.49
CA LEU A 187 -19.13 1.33 -15.68
C LEU A 187 -18.92 1.07 -17.18
N THR A 188 -17.91 1.72 -17.74
CA THR A 188 -17.47 1.57 -19.13
C THR A 188 -16.00 1.16 -19.17
N SER A 189 -15.58 0.51 -20.25
CA SER A 189 -14.22 0.00 -20.45
C SER A 189 -13.73 0.28 -21.85
N ASN A 190 -12.40 0.32 -22.05
CA ASN A 190 -11.77 0.32 -23.36
C ASN A 190 -11.58 -1.10 -23.94
N ALA A 191 -11.94 -2.16 -23.19
CA ALA A 191 -11.93 -3.54 -23.67
C ALA A 191 -13.09 -3.79 -24.64
N GLN A 192 -12.80 -4.38 -25.81
CA GLN A 192 -13.80 -4.59 -26.87
C GLN A 192 -14.87 -5.61 -26.45
N GLU A 193 -14.49 -6.60 -25.65
CA GLU A 193 -15.34 -7.67 -25.15
C GLU A 193 -16.17 -7.28 -23.91
N PHE A 194 -15.92 -6.11 -23.33
CA PHE A 194 -16.61 -5.67 -22.12
C PHE A 194 -17.85 -4.85 -22.48
N GLU A 195 -19.03 -5.35 -22.10
CA GLU A 195 -20.27 -4.62 -22.24
C GLU A 195 -20.44 -3.61 -21.08
N SER A 196 -20.75 -2.36 -21.40
CA SER A 196 -21.01 -1.33 -20.39
C SER A 196 -22.14 -1.75 -19.44
N VAL A 197 -21.89 -1.62 -18.14
CA VAL A 197 -22.83 -2.01 -17.09
C VAL A 197 -23.37 -0.76 -16.42
N SER A 198 -24.69 -0.69 -16.23
CA SER A 198 -25.33 0.41 -15.50
C SER A 198 -26.41 -0.10 -14.57
N GLU A 199 -26.51 0.49 -13.39
CA GLU A 199 -27.48 0.10 -12.37
C GLU A 199 -28.07 1.32 -11.70
N PHE A 200 -29.38 1.27 -11.44
CA PHE A 200 -30.09 2.32 -10.72
C PHE A 200 -30.50 1.83 -9.33
N LEU A 201 -30.39 2.74 -8.36
CA LEU A 201 -30.90 2.47 -7.01
C LEU A 201 -32.43 2.43 -7.05
N PRO A 202 -33.08 1.68 -6.14
CA PRO A 202 -34.53 1.64 -6.01
C PRO A 202 -35.07 2.93 -5.34
N LEU A 203 -34.60 4.08 -5.81
CA LEU A 203 -34.96 5.42 -5.40
C LEU A 203 -35.51 6.13 -6.64
N GLU A 204 -36.84 6.25 -6.76
CA GLU A 204 -37.50 6.75 -7.97
C GLU A 204 -36.98 8.12 -8.42
N SER A 205 -36.89 9.07 -7.49
CA SER A 205 -36.42 10.41 -7.76
C SER A 205 -35.58 10.94 -6.61
N PHE A 206 -34.39 11.44 -6.94
CA PHE A 206 -33.43 12.00 -6.01
C PHE A 206 -32.85 13.28 -6.62
N ARG A 207 -32.82 14.37 -5.83
CA ARG A 207 -32.08 15.57 -6.18
C ARG A 207 -30.90 15.73 -5.25
N THR A 208 -29.70 15.68 -5.82
CA THR A 208 -28.45 15.89 -5.07
C THR A 208 -28.37 17.33 -4.57
N GLY A 209 -28.28 17.50 -3.25
CA GLY A 209 -28.07 18.80 -2.59
C GLY A 209 -26.62 19.03 -2.15
N GLY A 210 -25.85 17.96 -1.97
CA GLY A 210 -24.43 18.03 -1.61
C GLY A 210 -23.74 16.70 -1.83
N SER A 211 -22.43 16.75 -2.03
CA SER A 211 -21.59 15.56 -2.23
C SER A 211 -20.27 15.73 -1.51
N SER A 212 -19.87 14.73 -0.75
CA SER A 212 -18.49 14.55 -0.33
C SER A 212 -17.93 13.31 -1.00
N TRP A 213 -16.64 13.34 -1.30
CA TRP A 213 -15.92 12.21 -1.85
C TRP A 213 -14.56 12.13 -1.18
N SER A 214 -14.09 10.91 -0.98
CA SER A 214 -12.71 10.65 -0.59
C SER A 214 -12.14 9.72 -1.64
N SER A 215 -11.27 10.27 -2.49
CA SER A 215 -10.44 9.47 -3.37
C SER A 215 -9.08 9.28 -2.72
N ARG A 216 -8.56 8.07 -2.82
CA ARG A 216 -7.11 7.86 -2.77
C ARG A 216 -6.68 7.85 -4.23
N HIS A 217 -5.73 8.69 -4.64
CA HIS A 217 -4.98 8.35 -5.86
C HIS A 217 -4.31 7.02 -5.54
N VAL A 218 -4.60 5.99 -6.33
CA VAL A 218 -4.08 4.65 -6.07
C VAL A 218 -3.04 4.35 -7.12
N VAL A 219 -1.83 4.06 -6.67
CA VAL A 219 -0.83 3.32 -7.44
C VAL A 219 -0.33 2.22 -6.52
N ALA A 220 -1.00 1.07 -6.55
CA ALA A 220 -0.79 0.00 -5.59
C ALA A 220 -0.87 -1.37 -6.26
N PHE A 221 -0.18 -2.36 -5.69
CA PHE A 221 -0.36 -3.74 -6.16
C PHE A 221 -1.77 -4.26 -5.78
N PRO A 222 -2.35 -5.16 -6.59
CA PRO A 222 -3.53 -5.92 -6.17
C PRO A 222 -3.28 -6.61 -4.82
N ASN A 223 -4.20 -6.48 -3.88
CA ASN A 223 -4.11 -7.04 -2.52
C ASN A 223 -2.85 -6.61 -1.75
N GLN A 224 -2.37 -5.37 -1.98
CA GLN A 224 -1.28 -4.80 -1.20
C GLN A 224 -1.71 -4.58 0.25
N ALA A 225 -1.03 -5.21 1.20
CA ALA A 225 -1.31 -5.05 2.62
C ALA A 225 -1.00 -3.62 3.09
N GLU A 226 -1.94 -3.00 3.82
CA GLU A 226 -1.69 -1.70 4.44
C GLU A 226 -0.60 -1.82 5.51
N LEU A 227 0.37 -0.92 5.46
CA LEU A 227 1.51 -0.91 6.39
C LEU A 227 1.08 -0.92 7.87
N ARG A 228 -0.03 -0.24 8.20
CA ARG A 228 -0.58 -0.24 9.57
C ARG A 228 -0.97 -1.64 10.05
N LEU A 229 -1.53 -2.47 9.19
CA LEU A 229 -1.90 -3.86 9.49
C LEU A 229 -0.65 -4.73 9.68
N LEU A 230 0.42 -4.42 8.94
CA LEU A 230 1.71 -5.10 9.06
C LEU A 230 2.42 -4.76 10.38
N ILE A 231 2.33 -3.51 10.84
CA ILE A 231 2.95 -3.01 12.08
C ILE A 231 2.15 -3.40 13.32
N ASN A 232 0.82 -3.36 13.27
CA ASN A 232 -0.05 -3.66 14.41
C ASN A 232 -1.02 -4.80 14.03
N PRO A 233 -0.56 -6.06 14.05
CA PRO A 233 -1.35 -7.22 13.68
C PRO A 233 -2.35 -7.62 14.76
N GLY A 234 -2.90 -6.67 15.53
CA GLY A 234 -3.67 -6.91 16.76
C GLY A 234 -4.91 -7.80 16.60
N ASN A 235 -5.17 -8.32 15.40
CA ASN A 235 -6.13 -9.38 15.15
C ASN A 235 -5.53 -10.47 14.24
N PRO A 236 -5.36 -11.72 14.72
CA PRO A 236 -4.92 -12.87 13.90
C PRO A 236 -5.95 -13.28 12.84
N ARG A 237 -7.11 -12.60 12.77
CA ARG A 237 -8.13 -12.76 11.73
C ARG A 237 -8.07 -11.70 10.62
N ASN A 238 -7.05 -10.84 10.62
CA ASN A 238 -6.89 -9.90 9.52
C ASN A 238 -6.51 -10.67 8.27
N ASP A 239 -7.51 -10.93 7.41
CA ASP A 239 -7.25 -11.33 6.04
C ASP A 239 -6.40 -10.22 5.40
N PHE A 240 -5.15 -10.56 5.11
CA PHE A 240 -4.21 -9.63 4.48
C PHE A 240 -4.57 -9.40 3.01
N LYS A 241 -5.44 -10.24 2.44
CA LYS A 241 -5.99 -10.08 1.11
C LYS A 241 -7.16 -9.10 1.17
N GLN A 242 -6.84 -7.81 1.15
CA GLN A 242 -7.86 -6.76 1.17
C GLN A 242 -8.13 -6.23 -0.24
N PRO A 243 -9.41 -6.07 -0.63
CA PRO A 243 -9.77 -5.35 -1.85
C PRO A 243 -9.16 -3.96 -1.86
N THR A 244 -8.66 -3.54 -3.01
CA THR A 244 -7.99 -2.24 -3.17
C THR A 244 -9.04 -1.13 -3.31
N PRO A 245 -9.22 -0.23 -2.31
CA PRO A 245 -10.25 0.79 -2.37
C PRO A 245 -9.85 1.87 -3.38
N ILE A 246 -10.67 2.09 -4.41
CA ILE A 246 -10.38 3.07 -5.47
C ILE A 246 -11.25 4.33 -5.37
N GLY A 247 -12.37 4.28 -4.64
CA GLY A 247 -13.22 5.45 -4.47
C GLY A 247 -14.32 5.28 -3.42
N ARG A 248 -14.68 6.39 -2.77
CA ARG A 248 -15.84 6.47 -1.89
C ARG A 248 -16.53 7.82 -2.07
N TRP A 249 -17.84 7.79 -2.27
CA TRP A 249 -18.70 8.96 -2.38
C TRP A 249 -19.81 8.91 -1.36
N THR A 250 -20.21 10.08 -0.89
CA THR A 250 -21.39 10.27 -0.08
C THR A 250 -22.21 11.40 -0.69
N LYS A 251 -23.38 11.07 -1.19
CA LYS A 251 -24.35 11.97 -1.81
C LYS A 251 -25.47 12.23 -0.81
N SER A 252 -25.72 13.49 -0.52
CA SER A 252 -26.85 13.92 0.30
C SER A 252 -27.83 14.69 -0.58
N GLY A 253 -29.12 14.41 -0.42
CA GLY A 253 -30.16 15.03 -1.24
C GLY A 253 -31.51 14.93 -0.58
N ARG A 254 -32.55 15.27 -1.34
CA ARG A 254 -33.93 15.18 -0.87
C ARG A 254 -34.76 14.27 -1.77
N ARG A 255 -35.72 13.57 -1.16
CA ARG A 255 -36.82 12.86 -1.82
C ARG A 255 -38.09 13.10 -1.02
N GLY A 256 -39.13 13.63 -1.66
CA GLY A 256 -40.43 13.84 -0.99
C GLY A 256 -40.37 14.66 0.30
N GLY A 257 -39.40 15.57 0.44
CA GLY A 257 -39.18 16.38 1.65
C GLY A 257 -38.21 15.79 2.68
N ASN A 258 -37.90 14.50 2.61
CA ASN A 258 -36.95 13.83 3.50
C ASN A 258 -35.51 13.98 2.99
N THR A 259 -34.55 14.14 3.89
CA THR A 259 -33.12 14.11 3.56
C THR A 259 -32.68 12.66 3.42
N ILE A 260 -32.05 12.30 2.31
CA ILE A 260 -31.46 10.98 2.08
C ILE A 260 -29.96 11.13 1.90
N GLN A 261 -29.21 10.25 2.55
CA GLN A 261 -27.78 10.09 2.34
C GLN A 261 -27.53 8.75 1.66
N ILE A 262 -26.75 8.78 0.58
CA ILE A 262 -26.38 7.63 -0.25
C ILE A 262 -24.85 7.54 -0.25
N LYS A 263 -24.32 6.37 0.05
CA LYS A 263 -22.87 6.10 0.06
C LYS A 263 -22.56 5.10 -1.03
N PHE A 264 -21.57 5.43 -1.86
CA PHE A 264 -20.97 4.54 -2.85
C PHE A 264 -19.56 4.21 -2.39
N GLU A 265 -19.19 2.95 -2.39
CA GLU A 265 -17.84 2.46 -2.11
C GLU A 265 -17.42 1.54 -3.25
N LEU A 266 -16.22 1.78 -3.77
CA LEU A 266 -15.62 1.01 -4.84
C LEU A 266 -14.31 0.42 -4.37
N ALA A 267 -14.18 -0.88 -4.57
CA ALA A 267 -12.93 -1.59 -4.36
C ALA A 267 -12.69 -2.61 -5.47
N ILE A 268 -11.43 -2.87 -5.79
CA ILE A 268 -11.02 -3.91 -6.73
C ILE A 268 -10.57 -5.11 -5.92
N SER A 269 -11.29 -6.21 -6.09
CA SER A 269 -10.90 -7.52 -5.57
C SER A 269 -10.07 -8.24 -6.62
N SER A 270 -9.04 -8.96 -6.18
CA SER A 270 -8.15 -9.71 -7.06
C SER A 270 -7.92 -11.11 -6.52
N ASP A 271 -7.76 -12.10 -7.39
CA ASP A 271 -7.38 -13.46 -7.00
C ASP A 271 -5.91 -13.57 -6.55
N ASN A 272 -5.07 -12.61 -6.93
CA ASN A 272 -3.65 -12.52 -6.58
C ASN A 272 -3.37 -12.71 -5.07
N PRO A 273 -2.19 -13.23 -4.71
CA PRO A 273 -1.81 -13.35 -3.30
C PRO A 273 -1.66 -11.97 -2.64
N ALA A 274 -1.75 -11.92 -1.32
CA ALA A 274 -1.45 -10.71 -0.56
C ALA A 274 0.05 -10.37 -0.68
N VAL A 275 0.34 -9.09 -0.91
CA VAL A 275 1.71 -8.61 -1.17
C VAL A 275 2.06 -7.37 -0.36
N VAL A 276 3.36 -7.13 -0.23
CA VAL A 276 3.93 -5.94 0.39
C VAL A 276 4.78 -5.24 -0.67
N SER A 277 4.65 -3.92 -0.76
CA SER A 277 5.52 -3.09 -1.60
C SER A 277 6.93 -3.01 -1.02
N GLU A 278 7.89 -2.62 -1.84
CA GLU A 278 9.28 -2.41 -1.43
C GLU A 278 9.40 -1.47 -0.22
N ASP A 279 8.71 -0.32 -0.22
CA ASP A 279 8.65 0.60 0.92
C ASP A 279 8.13 -0.08 2.21
N GLY A 280 7.14 -0.97 2.05
CA GLY A 280 6.59 -1.74 3.16
C GLY A 280 7.58 -2.80 3.67
N ALA A 281 8.33 -3.43 2.77
CA ALA A 281 9.36 -4.40 3.10
C ALA A 281 10.57 -3.75 3.80
N GLU A 282 10.96 -2.56 3.36
CA GLU A 282 11.99 -1.74 4.03
C GLU A 282 11.53 -1.39 5.45
N THR A 283 10.29 -0.91 5.61
CA THR A 283 9.74 -0.59 6.92
C THR A 283 9.72 -1.80 7.85
N LEU A 284 9.31 -2.97 7.34
CA LEU A 284 9.32 -4.22 8.12
C LEU A 284 10.74 -4.64 8.51
N SER A 285 11.73 -4.40 7.64
CA SER A 285 13.14 -4.66 7.94
C SER A 285 13.66 -3.77 9.06
N VAL A 286 13.35 -2.47 9.03
CA VAL A 286 13.70 -1.51 10.09
C VAL A 286 13.06 -1.91 11.43
N LEU A 287 11.83 -2.43 11.40
CA LEU A 287 11.12 -2.91 12.57
C LEU A 287 11.50 -4.33 13.00
N GLN A 288 12.52 -4.94 12.38
CA GLN A 288 12.98 -6.31 12.66
C GLN A 288 11.90 -7.39 12.51
N ARG A 289 10.97 -7.19 11.57
CA ARG A 289 9.86 -8.13 11.25
C ARG A 289 9.98 -8.74 9.86
N GLN A 290 11.20 -9.13 9.49
CA GLN A 290 11.51 -9.76 8.21
C GLN A 290 10.92 -11.17 8.08
N ASP A 291 10.58 -11.79 9.20
CA ASP A 291 9.87 -13.08 9.28
C ASP A 291 8.56 -13.08 8.48
N ARG A 292 7.90 -11.91 8.37
CA ARG A 292 6.66 -11.71 7.62
C ARG A 292 6.83 -11.55 6.11
N LEU A 293 8.05 -11.31 5.66
CA LEU A 293 8.35 -11.16 4.24
C LEU A 293 8.61 -12.54 3.61
N GLY A 294 7.86 -12.81 2.55
CA GLY A 294 8.00 -13.98 1.70
C GLY A 294 8.94 -13.72 0.53
N LYS A 295 8.73 -14.52 -0.53
CA LYS A 295 9.54 -14.47 -1.75
C LYS A 295 9.37 -13.12 -2.47
N TYR A 296 10.46 -12.57 -3.00
CA TYR A 296 10.42 -11.46 -3.95
C TYR A 296 9.80 -11.92 -5.28
N LEU A 297 8.77 -11.21 -5.74
CA LEU A 297 7.99 -11.55 -6.93
C LEU A 297 8.34 -10.67 -8.15
N GLY A 298 9.32 -9.77 -8.05
CA GLY A 298 9.64 -8.78 -9.07
C GLY A 298 8.95 -7.43 -8.83
N ASP A 299 9.38 -6.39 -9.56
CA ASP A 299 8.79 -5.03 -9.60
C ASP A 299 8.59 -4.33 -8.24
N GLY A 300 9.39 -4.68 -7.23
CA GLY A 300 9.25 -4.13 -5.88
C GLY A 300 8.10 -4.76 -5.09
N ARG A 301 7.68 -5.99 -5.45
CA ARG A 301 6.60 -6.74 -4.82
C ARG A 301 7.15 -7.95 -4.06
N TYR A 302 6.77 -8.08 -2.79
CA TYR A 302 7.11 -9.22 -1.94
C TYR A 302 5.83 -9.96 -1.56
N LEU A 303 5.86 -11.29 -1.61
CA LEU A 303 4.77 -12.10 -1.04
C LEU A 303 4.69 -11.83 0.47
N LEU A 304 3.50 -11.63 1.01
CA LEU A 304 3.33 -11.65 2.45
C LEU A 304 3.26 -13.11 2.93
N LYS A 305 4.03 -13.46 3.97
CA LYS A 305 3.84 -14.75 4.64
C LYS A 305 2.63 -14.65 5.56
N SER A 306 1.63 -15.49 5.30
CA SER A 306 0.58 -15.81 6.26
C SER A 306 1.12 -16.88 7.22
N ASP A 307 1.04 -16.59 8.52
CA ASP A 307 1.33 -17.57 9.60
C ASP A 307 0.38 -18.78 9.55
#